data_AF-A0A923NFT0-F1
#
_entry.id   AF-A0A923NFT0-F1
#
_cell.length_a   1.000
_cell.length_b   1.000
_cell.length_c   1.000
_cell.angle_alpha   90.00
_cell.angle_beta   90.00
_cell.angle_gamma   90.00
#
_symmetry.space_group_name_H-M   'P 1'
#
loop_
_entity.id
_entity.type
_entity.pdbx_description
1 polymer ?
#
loop_
_entity_poly.entity_id
_entity_poly.type
_entity_poly.pdbx_seq_one_letter_code
_entity_poly.pdbx_strand_id
1 'polypeptide(L)'
;NVDEKIVAERRLIALKEHMSFKEKGQVAKLGKELQTYIEIDQLRDKQRMLFKWKNSTFIKNAVGEDMTKAMQIIARQENALEEANELVNKVVDRVVDKVYPELDKDKFSKSELRQLIVETNSENRVFSNDELEDRMNDITAFTINREVLTFTKRQYSSARLLQMQRRSTMNDMENILKKQGKTWQDLDDSKGKLIQEFTGEDRESLVRSVRKYAGIQQMQRVVEAEYKTAIESTFKEVDYKALNLIEKERLYNLINYYNPKRKELSEAHIKVLTEKPPRMFSTNDHVQGLKVLAGQENIDNVTNKSLKRVLVNGGTVQLFIGEASNDKAIPQDLIEQAKQVSGNEWLKRERYTRDRVGGDYGRMQYEETTPKKYTNKLFTGAMMNIIYNLSRNQKNESELEHDMQAKSRRQNRSQQHSYGRGM
;
A
#
# COMPACT_ATOMS: atom_id res chain seq x y z
N ASN A 1 -25.72 -34.73 -9.83
CA ASN A 1 -25.65 -34.90 -8.37
C ASN A 1 -26.35 -33.71 -7.72
N VAL A 2 -27.55 -33.88 -7.18
CA VAL A 2 -28.36 -32.78 -6.63
C VAL A 2 -27.70 -32.22 -5.36
N ASP A 3 -26.93 -33.03 -4.66
CA ASP A 3 -26.16 -32.64 -3.47
C ASP A 3 -24.98 -31.71 -3.80
N GLU A 4 -24.31 -31.85 -4.93
CA GLU A 4 -23.27 -30.88 -5.36
C GLU A 4 -23.88 -29.53 -5.75
N LYS A 5 -25.12 -29.54 -6.27
CA LYS A 5 -25.88 -28.32 -6.59
C LYS A 5 -26.41 -27.63 -5.33
N ILE A 6 -26.86 -28.40 -4.34
CA ILE A 6 -27.30 -27.92 -3.01
C ILE A 6 -26.11 -27.41 -2.19
N VAL A 7 -24.93 -28.04 -2.32
CA VAL A 7 -23.69 -27.58 -1.69
C VAL A 7 -23.17 -26.31 -2.39
N ALA A 8 -23.24 -26.20 -3.73
CA ALA A 8 -22.92 -24.96 -4.44
C ALA A 8 -23.88 -23.80 -4.10
N GLU A 9 -25.18 -24.07 -3.92
CA GLU A 9 -26.17 -23.07 -3.45
C GLU A 9 -25.96 -22.66 -1.98
N ARG A 10 -25.43 -23.54 -1.13
CA ARG A 10 -25.12 -23.26 0.28
C ARG A 10 -23.87 -22.39 0.50
N ARG A 11 -23.07 -22.14 -0.53
CA ARG A 11 -21.70 -21.62 -0.38
C ARG A 11 -21.46 -20.20 -0.91
N LEU A 12 -22.51 -19.55 -1.43
CA LEU A 12 -22.53 -18.12 -1.77
C LEU A 12 -23.08 -17.23 -0.64
N ILE A 13 -23.27 -17.78 0.58
CA ILE A 13 -24.08 -17.17 1.65
C ILE A 13 -23.24 -16.42 2.73
N ALA A 14 -21.91 -16.45 2.70
CA ALA A 14 -21.08 -15.92 3.80
C ALA A 14 -21.22 -14.40 4.08
N LEU A 15 -21.56 -13.54 3.10
CA LEU A 15 -21.84 -12.13 3.42
C LEU A 15 -23.31 -11.91 3.81
N LYS A 16 -24.27 -12.55 3.12
CA LYS A 16 -25.72 -12.32 3.32
C LYS A 16 -26.28 -13.02 4.57
N GLU A 17 -25.73 -14.17 4.98
CA GLU A 17 -26.07 -14.84 6.26
C GLU A 17 -25.56 -14.06 7.46
N HIS A 18 -24.44 -13.35 7.29
CA HIS A 18 -23.79 -12.59 8.35
C HIS A 18 -24.30 -11.15 8.49
N MET A 19 -25.27 -10.76 7.66
CA MET A 19 -25.97 -9.46 7.77
C MET A 19 -27.21 -9.56 8.65
N SER A 20 -27.38 -8.57 9.52
CA SER A 20 -28.64 -8.32 10.21
C SER A 20 -29.74 -7.91 9.24
N PHE A 21 -31.00 -7.99 9.68
CA PHE A 21 -32.16 -7.57 8.88
C PHE A 21 -32.05 -6.11 8.41
N LYS A 22 -31.58 -5.21 9.29
CA LYS A 22 -31.35 -3.79 8.96
C LYS A 22 -30.30 -3.63 7.86
N GLU A 23 -29.21 -4.38 7.94
CA GLU A 23 -28.12 -4.35 6.95
C GLU A 23 -28.59 -4.90 5.59
N LYS A 24 -29.44 -5.92 5.57
CA LYS A 24 -30.08 -6.40 4.33
C LYS A 24 -30.94 -5.32 3.68
N GLY A 25 -31.67 -4.53 4.47
CA GLY A 25 -32.40 -3.35 4.00
C GLY A 25 -31.46 -2.28 3.42
N GLN A 26 -30.32 -2.04 4.05
CA GLN A 26 -29.29 -1.13 3.54
C GLN A 26 -28.69 -1.62 2.22
N VAL A 27 -28.41 -2.92 2.09
CA VAL A 27 -27.96 -3.53 0.82
C VAL A 27 -28.95 -3.24 -0.31
N ALA A 28 -30.25 -3.44 -0.08
CA ALA A 28 -31.26 -3.18 -1.11
C ALA A 28 -31.30 -1.69 -1.51
N LYS A 29 -31.25 -0.78 -0.53
CA LYS A 29 -31.22 0.67 -0.78
C LYS A 29 -29.97 1.08 -1.57
N LEU A 30 -28.79 0.66 -1.10
CA LEU A 30 -27.50 1.00 -1.72
C LEU A 30 -27.35 0.35 -3.09
N GLY A 31 -27.85 -0.87 -3.28
CA GLY A 31 -27.82 -1.55 -4.57
C GLY A 31 -28.68 -0.84 -5.61
N LYS A 32 -29.86 -0.34 -5.21
CA LYS A 32 -30.70 0.50 -6.08
C LYS A 32 -30.02 1.83 -6.41
N GLU A 33 -29.40 2.46 -5.42
CA GLU A 33 -28.68 3.72 -5.58
C GLU A 33 -27.50 3.55 -6.55
N LEU A 34 -26.64 2.57 -6.32
CA LEU A 34 -25.45 2.30 -7.12
C LEU A 34 -25.75 1.59 -8.44
N GLN A 35 -26.97 1.09 -8.64
CA GLN A 35 -27.36 0.24 -9.77
C GLN A 35 -26.40 -0.94 -9.95
N THR A 36 -26.00 -1.57 -8.84
CA THR A 36 -25.08 -2.73 -8.82
C THR A 36 -25.35 -3.57 -7.58
N TYR A 37 -24.83 -4.80 -7.56
CA TYR A 37 -24.89 -5.65 -6.37
C TYR A 37 -23.88 -5.18 -5.32
N ILE A 38 -24.26 -5.24 -4.05
CA ILE A 38 -23.39 -4.90 -2.91
C ILE A 38 -22.54 -6.13 -2.56
N GLU A 39 -21.54 -6.38 -3.40
CA GLU A 39 -20.60 -7.50 -3.30
C GLU A 39 -19.18 -6.99 -3.56
N ILE A 40 -18.16 -7.62 -2.95
CA ILE A 40 -16.78 -7.11 -2.94
C ILE A 40 -16.27 -6.79 -4.35
N ASP A 41 -16.39 -7.73 -5.29
CA ASP A 41 -15.92 -7.55 -6.66
C ASP A 41 -16.73 -6.51 -7.44
N GLN A 42 -18.05 -6.49 -7.24
CA GLN A 42 -18.97 -5.56 -7.90
C GLN A 42 -18.75 -4.12 -7.43
N LEU A 43 -18.44 -3.92 -6.15
CA LEU A 43 -18.09 -2.61 -5.61
C LEU A 43 -16.72 -2.14 -6.12
N ARG A 44 -15.74 -3.04 -6.27
CA ARG A 44 -14.44 -2.72 -6.87
C ARG A 44 -14.59 -2.30 -8.33
N ASP A 45 -15.41 -3.01 -9.11
CA ASP A 45 -15.74 -2.64 -10.48
C ASP A 45 -16.48 -1.30 -10.56
N LYS A 46 -17.45 -1.07 -9.67
CA LYS A 46 -18.16 0.20 -9.56
C LYS A 46 -17.21 1.35 -9.23
N GLN A 47 -16.24 1.15 -8.34
CA GLN A 47 -15.22 2.13 -8.00
C GLN A 47 -14.37 2.51 -9.22
N ARG A 48 -13.94 1.53 -10.02
CA ARG A 48 -13.26 1.77 -11.30
C ARG A 48 -14.11 2.59 -12.27
N MET A 49 -15.38 2.24 -12.42
CA MET A 49 -16.30 2.94 -13.32
C MET A 49 -16.53 4.38 -12.88
N LEU A 50 -16.79 4.62 -11.59
CA LEU A 50 -16.99 5.96 -11.05
C LEU A 50 -15.73 6.81 -11.19
N PHE A 51 -14.55 6.26 -10.94
CA PHE A 51 -13.29 6.98 -11.15
C PHE A 51 -13.12 7.44 -12.61
N LYS A 52 -13.35 6.54 -13.57
CA LYS A 52 -13.27 6.86 -15.00
C LYS A 52 -14.32 7.90 -15.40
N TRP A 53 -15.56 7.74 -14.92
CA TRP A 53 -16.65 8.66 -15.21
C TRP A 53 -16.41 10.06 -14.62
N LYS A 54 -15.92 10.13 -13.38
CA LYS A 54 -15.49 11.37 -12.72
C LYS A 54 -14.41 12.09 -13.50
N ASN A 55 -13.33 11.39 -13.86
CA ASN A 55 -12.25 12.00 -14.63
C ASN A 55 -12.72 12.49 -16.01
N SER A 56 -13.55 11.72 -16.71
CA SER A 56 -14.08 12.15 -18.00
C SER A 56 -15.01 13.37 -17.86
N THR A 57 -15.90 13.36 -16.87
CA THR A 57 -16.84 14.44 -16.59
C THR A 57 -16.13 15.72 -16.16
N PHE A 58 -15.09 15.59 -15.33
CA PHE A 58 -14.25 16.70 -14.93
C PHE A 58 -13.59 17.38 -16.14
N ILE A 59 -12.98 16.60 -17.04
CA ILE A 59 -12.35 17.14 -18.25
C ILE A 59 -13.37 17.84 -19.16
N LYS A 60 -14.54 17.24 -19.38
CA LYS A 60 -15.62 17.85 -20.19
C LYS A 60 -16.06 19.21 -19.63
N ASN A 61 -16.25 19.27 -18.31
CA ASN A 61 -16.58 20.51 -17.62
C ASN A 61 -15.47 21.54 -17.71
N ALA A 62 -14.22 21.09 -17.55
CA ALA A 62 -13.05 21.93 -17.68
C ALA A 62 -12.89 22.52 -19.09
N VAL A 63 -13.41 21.89 -20.14
CA VAL A 63 -13.38 22.42 -21.52
C VAL A 63 -14.66 23.15 -21.94
N GLY A 64 -15.62 23.35 -21.04
CA GLY A 64 -16.79 24.22 -21.26
C GLY A 64 -18.13 23.52 -21.42
N GLU A 65 -18.18 22.18 -21.35
CA GLU A 65 -19.46 21.46 -21.31
C GLU A 65 -20.12 21.64 -19.94
N ASP A 66 -21.41 21.97 -19.86
CA ASP A 66 -22.12 21.97 -18.57
C ASP A 66 -22.33 20.53 -18.09
N MET A 67 -21.54 20.14 -17.09
CA MET A 67 -21.61 18.82 -16.48
C MET A 67 -22.18 18.86 -15.05
N THR A 68 -22.81 19.96 -14.64
CA THR A 68 -23.25 20.17 -13.25
C THR A 68 -24.12 19.02 -12.73
N LYS A 69 -25.12 18.59 -13.52
CA LYS A 69 -26.00 17.46 -13.17
C LYS A 69 -25.22 16.14 -13.07
N ALA A 70 -24.33 15.87 -14.03
CA ALA A 70 -23.52 14.65 -14.01
C ALA A 70 -22.59 14.61 -12.79
N MET A 71 -21.98 15.74 -12.43
CA MET A 71 -21.14 15.85 -11.23
C MET A 71 -21.93 15.61 -9.94
N GLN A 72 -23.16 16.12 -9.84
CA GLN A 72 -24.05 15.85 -8.70
C GLN A 72 -24.38 14.36 -8.58
N ILE A 73 -24.70 13.70 -9.71
CA ILE A 73 -24.96 12.25 -9.71
C ILE A 73 -23.71 11.49 -9.30
N ILE A 74 -22.54 11.84 -9.83
CA ILE A 74 -21.27 11.21 -9.46
C ILE A 74 -21.01 11.35 -7.97
N ALA A 75 -21.17 12.54 -7.39
CA ALA A 75 -20.98 12.76 -5.96
C ALA A 75 -21.92 11.89 -5.11
N ARG A 76 -23.20 11.78 -5.51
CA ARG A 76 -24.17 10.89 -4.86
C ARG A 76 -23.76 9.41 -4.95
N GLN A 77 -23.25 8.98 -6.11
CA GLN A 77 -22.75 7.62 -6.31
C GLN A 77 -21.46 7.35 -5.51
N GLU A 78 -20.55 8.33 -5.40
CA GLU A 78 -19.33 8.21 -4.58
C GLU A 78 -19.69 8.01 -3.11
N ASN A 79 -20.61 8.82 -2.57
CA ASN A 79 -21.10 8.68 -1.19
C ASN A 79 -21.76 7.31 -0.96
N ALA A 80 -22.64 6.87 -1.87
CA ALA A 80 -23.27 5.56 -1.76
C ALA A 80 -22.26 4.41 -1.85
N LEU A 81 -21.19 4.56 -2.64
CA LEU A 81 -20.12 3.58 -2.74
C LEU A 81 -19.29 3.52 -1.46
N GLU A 82 -19.04 4.66 -0.82
CA GLU A 82 -18.39 4.72 0.50
C GLU A 82 -19.24 4.01 1.56
N GLU A 83 -20.53 4.34 1.67
CA GLU A 83 -21.47 3.66 2.58
C GLU A 83 -21.53 2.14 2.33
N ALA A 84 -21.55 1.71 1.07
CA ALA A 84 -21.54 0.30 0.70
C ALA A 84 -20.22 -0.39 1.10
N ASN A 85 -19.09 0.29 0.90
CA ASN A 85 -17.79 -0.22 1.31
C ASN A 85 -17.68 -0.37 2.83
N GLU A 86 -18.18 0.60 3.60
CA GLU A 86 -18.22 0.50 5.07
C GLU A 86 -19.10 -0.65 5.54
N LEU A 87 -20.28 -0.82 4.93
CA LEU A 87 -21.17 -1.94 5.23
C LEU A 87 -20.47 -3.29 4.96
N VAL A 88 -19.85 -3.43 3.79
CA VAL A 88 -19.10 -4.64 3.44
C VAL A 88 -17.93 -4.87 4.40
N ASN A 89 -17.20 -3.83 4.80
CA ASN A 89 -16.12 -3.96 5.79
C ASN A 89 -16.62 -4.52 7.12
N LYS A 90 -17.75 -4.01 7.64
CA LYS A 90 -18.35 -4.50 8.89
C LYS A 90 -18.76 -5.96 8.80
N VAL A 91 -19.31 -6.38 7.65
CA VAL A 91 -19.69 -7.77 7.43
C VAL A 91 -18.44 -8.64 7.32
N VAL A 92 -17.43 -8.22 6.54
CA VAL A 92 -16.13 -8.92 6.43
C VAL A 92 -15.50 -9.11 7.79
N ASP A 93 -15.45 -8.07 8.63
CA ASP A 93 -14.88 -8.16 9.98
C ASP A 93 -15.58 -9.24 10.81
N ARG A 94 -16.92 -9.30 10.80
CA ARG A 94 -17.67 -10.36 11.50
C ARG A 94 -17.43 -11.75 10.93
N VAL A 95 -17.29 -11.87 9.61
CA VAL A 95 -17.01 -13.15 8.96
C VAL A 95 -15.62 -13.62 9.34
N VAL A 96 -14.61 -12.73 9.32
CA VAL A 96 -13.24 -13.03 9.75
C VAL A 96 -13.23 -13.48 11.20
N ASP A 97 -13.88 -12.76 12.11
CA ASP A 97 -13.93 -13.15 13.55
C ASP A 97 -14.52 -14.55 13.76
N LYS A 98 -15.51 -14.93 12.96
CA LYS A 98 -16.18 -16.22 13.08
C LYS A 98 -15.41 -17.35 12.40
N VAL A 99 -14.89 -17.10 11.20
CA VAL A 99 -14.32 -18.12 10.31
C VAL A 99 -12.82 -18.30 10.57
N TYR A 100 -12.14 -17.23 10.97
CA TYR A 100 -10.70 -17.15 11.21
C TYR A 100 -10.41 -16.50 12.57
N PRO A 101 -10.87 -17.08 13.70
CA PRO A 101 -10.77 -16.46 15.02
C PRO A 101 -9.32 -16.22 15.49
N GLU A 102 -8.37 -17.00 14.97
CA GLU A 102 -6.94 -16.88 15.28
C GLU A 102 -6.23 -15.79 14.44
N LEU A 103 -6.90 -15.23 13.42
CA LEU A 103 -6.32 -14.19 12.59
C LEU A 103 -6.38 -12.85 13.31
N ASP A 104 -5.21 -12.28 13.59
CA ASP A 104 -5.08 -10.89 14.01
C ASP A 104 -5.37 -9.95 12.84
N LYS A 105 -6.66 -9.68 12.62
CA LYS A 105 -7.16 -8.90 11.49
C LYS A 105 -6.68 -7.45 11.48
N ASP A 106 -6.26 -6.90 12.62
CA ASP A 106 -5.78 -5.52 12.75
C ASP A 106 -4.40 -5.33 12.08
N LYS A 107 -3.69 -6.42 11.77
CA LYS A 107 -2.45 -6.40 10.98
C LYS A 107 -2.69 -6.21 9.48
N PHE A 108 -3.92 -6.29 9.01
CA PHE A 108 -4.26 -6.37 7.59
C PHE A 108 -5.19 -5.23 7.15
N SER A 109 -5.04 -4.82 5.91
CA SER A 109 -5.87 -3.78 5.31
C SER A 109 -7.26 -4.33 5.05
N LYS A 110 -8.25 -3.44 4.96
CA LYS A 110 -9.61 -3.87 4.59
C LYS A 110 -9.64 -4.52 3.20
N SER A 111 -8.77 -4.11 2.29
CA SER A 111 -8.63 -4.74 0.96
C SER A 111 -8.04 -6.16 1.05
N GLU A 112 -7.09 -6.39 1.96
CA GLU A 112 -6.53 -7.72 2.22
C GLU A 112 -7.59 -8.66 2.82
N LEU A 113 -8.32 -8.21 3.85
CA LEU A 113 -9.37 -9.00 4.49
C LEU A 113 -10.53 -9.31 3.53
N ARG A 114 -10.92 -8.35 2.69
CA ARG A 114 -11.90 -8.60 1.62
C ARG A 114 -11.43 -9.67 0.66
N GLN A 115 -10.17 -9.63 0.25
CA GLN A 115 -9.61 -10.63 -0.64
C GLN A 115 -9.60 -12.02 0.01
N LEU A 116 -9.29 -12.13 1.30
CA LEU A 116 -9.37 -13.39 2.04
C LEU A 116 -10.78 -13.99 1.93
N ILE A 117 -11.83 -13.17 2.09
CA ILE A 117 -13.21 -13.62 1.95
C ILE A 117 -13.54 -14.00 0.50
N VAL A 118 -13.05 -13.25 -0.50
CA VAL A 118 -13.20 -13.62 -1.93
C VAL A 118 -12.58 -14.98 -2.20
N GLU A 119 -11.36 -15.23 -1.73
CA GLU A 119 -10.65 -16.50 -1.92
C GLU A 119 -11.35 -17.65 -1.21
N THR A 120 -11.74 -17.46 0.05
CA THR A 120 -12.54 -18.42 0.85
C THR A 120 -13.81 -18.84 0.11
N ASN A 121 -14.54 -17.87 -0.46
CA ASN A 121 -15.77 -18.13 -1.22
C ASN A 121 -15.48 -18.84 -2.55
N SER A 122 -14.42 -18.43 -3.25
CA SER A 122 -14.06 -18.98 -4.56
C SER A 122 -13.58 -20.44 -4.48
N GLU A 123 -12.78 -20.78 -3.48
CA GLU A 123 -12.30 -22.14 -3.20
C GLU A 123 -13.29 -22.97 -2.40
N ASN A 124 -14.34 -22.31 -1.91
CA ASN A 124 -15.46 -22.96 -1.29
C ASN A 124 -15.11 -23.78 -0.04
N ARG A 125 -14.18 -23.24 0.75
CA ARG A 125 -13.65 -23.86 1.97
C ARG A 125 -12.97 -22.83 2.86
N VAL A 126 -12.92 -23.15 4.15
CA VAL A 126 -12.16 -22.39 5.15
C VAL A 126 -10.71 -22.88 5.14
N PHE A 127 -9.75 -21.95 5.15
CA PHE A 127 -8.33 -22.29 5.23
C PHE A 127 -7.96 -22.74 6.66
N SER A 128 -7.17 -23.81 6.76
CA SER A 128 -6.58 -24.21 8.05
C SER A 128 -5.59 -23.16 8.55
N ASN A 129 -5.26 -23.16 9.85
CA ASN A 129 -4.34 -22.15 10.42
C ASN A 129 -2.97 -22.12 9.71
N ASP A 130 -2.40 -23.28 9.40
CA ASP A 130 -1.11 -23.37 8.70
C ASP A 130 -1.19 -22.83 7.27
N GLU A 131 -2.32 -23.04 6.60
CA GLU A 131 -2.54 -22.54 5.24
C GLU A 131 -2.89 -21.05 5.23
N LEU A 132 -3.70 -20.60 6.19
CA LEU A 132 -4.21 -19.23 6.28
C LEU A 132 -3.07 -18.22 6.31
N GLU A 133 -2.02 -18.51 7.06
CA GLU A 133 -0.85 -17.63 7.12
C GLU A 133 -0.20 -17.47 5.73
N ASP A 134 -0.04 -18.58 5.03
CA ASP A 134 0.52 -18.62 3.69
C ASP A 134 -0.36 -17.84 2.70
N ARG A 135 -1.68 -18.00 2.80
CA ARG A 135 -2.65 -17.25 1.99
C ARG A 135 -2.60 -15.76 2.25
N MET A 136 -2.52 -15.35 3.52
CA MET A 136 -2.40 -13.93 3.85
C MET A 136 -1.12 -13.33 3.31
N ASN A 137 0.00 -14.05 3.37
CA ASN A 137 1.27 -13.61 2.77
C ASN A 137 1.15 -13.45 1.24
N ASP A 138 0.45 -14.36 0.56
CA ASP A 138 0.16 -14.23 -0.88
C ASP A 138 -0.73 -13.01 -1.17
N ILE A 139 -1.84 -12.87 -0.45
CA ILE A 139 -2.75 -11.73 -0.57
C ILE A 139 -1.99 -10.41 -0.40
N THR A 140 -1.19 -10.29 0.66
CA THR A 140 -0.35 -9.11 0.93
C THR A 140 0.58 -8.79 -0.23
N ALA A 141 1.31 -9.78 -0.74
CA ALA A 141 2.28 -9.59 -1.83
C ALA A 141 1.64 -9.02 -3.11
N PHE A 142 0.37 -9.34 -3.38
CA PHE A 142 -0.33 -8.91 -4.58
C PHE A 142 -1.30 -7.73 -4.39
N THR A 143 -1.56 -7.30 -3.15
CA THR A 143 -2.65 -6.34 -2.87
C THR A 143 -2.44 -5.00 -3.56
N ILE A 144 -1.27 -4.37 -3.44
CA ILE A 144 -1.01 -3.07 -4.11
C ILE A 144 -1.25 -3.18 -5.61
N ASN A 145 -0.73 -4.22 -6.26
CA ASN A 145 -0.91 -4.42 -7.69
C ASN A 145 -2.37 -4.62 -8.07
N ARG A 146 -3.11 -5.45 -7.32
CA ARG A 146 -4.54 -5.71 -7.53
C ARG A 146 -5.37 -4.42 -7.43
N GLU A 147 -5.11 -3.61 -6.41
CA GLU A 147 -5.84 -2.37 -6.17
C GLU A 147 -5.46 -1.29 -7.19
N VAL A 148 -4.18 -1.15 -7.53
CA VAL A 148 -3.71 -0.20 -8.57
C VAL A 148 -4.31 -0.56 -9.94
N LEU A 149 -4.36 -1.84 -10.30
CA LEU A 149 -4.95 -2.31 -11.56
C LEU A 149 -6.46 -2.04 -11.68
N THR A 150 -7.14 -1.70 -10.58
CA THR A 150 -8.52 -1.22 -10.62
C THR A 150 -8.63 0.12 -11.33
N PHE A 151 -7.64 1.02 -11.17
CA PHE A 151 -7.69 2.38 -11.70
C PHE A 151 -6.85 2.58 -12.97
N THR A 152 -5.83 1.75 -13.14
CA THR A 152 -4.88 1.82 -14.25
C THR A 152 -4.70 0.45 -14.91
N LYS A 153 -4.20 0.42 -16.14
CA LYS A 153 -3.77 -0.82 -16.80
C LYS A 153 -2.37 -1.25 -16.39
N ARG A 154 -1.73 -0.54 -15.45
CA ARG A 154 -0.32 -0.68 -15.13
C ARG A 154 -0.13 -1.31 -13.77
N GLN A 155 0.81 -2.24 -13.69
CA GLN A 155 1.31 -2.72 -12.41
C GLN A 155 2.05 -1.59 -11.69
N TYR A 156 1.98 -1.65 -10.36
CA TYR A 156 2.79 -0.83 -9.48
C TYR A 156 4.23 -1.35 -9.46
N SER A 157 5.18 -0.44 -9.60
CA SER A 157 6.62 -0.78 -9.57
C SER A 157 7.30 -0.25 -8.30
N SER A 158 7.13 1.04 -7.99
CA SER A 158 7.70 1.68 -6.80
C SER A 158 7.07 3.06 -6.56
N ALA A 159 7.19 3.53 -5.33
CA ALA A 159 6.73 4.83 -4.88
C ALA A 159 7.65 5.94 -5.43
N ARG A 160 8.96 5.67 -5.52
CA ARG A 160 9.93 6.58 -6.15
C ARG A 160 9.55 6.86 -7.61
N LEU A 161 9.25 5.83 -8.41
CA LEU A 161 8.83 6.01 -9.79
C LEU A 161 7.51 6.78 -9.87
N LEU A 162 6.55 6.45 -9.01
CA LEU A 162 5.27 7.15 -8.95
C LEU A 162 5.45 8.65 -8.63
N GLN A 163 6.38 8.99 -7.74
CA GLN A 163 6.74 10.38 -7.43
C GLN A 163 7.42 11.08 -8.62
N MET A 164 8.31 10.39 -9.34
CA MET A 164 8.94 10.92 -10.55
C MET A 164 7.90 11.19 -11.64
N GLN A 165 6.97 10.25 -11.86
CA GLN A 165 5.86 10.43 -12.81
C GLN A 165 4.98 11.63 -12.44
N ARG A 166 4.70 11.80 -11.14
CA ARG A 166 3.97 12.97 -10.64
C ARG A 166 4.72 14.26 -10.98
N ARG A 167 6.01 14.34 -10.63
CA ARG A 167 6.84 15.53 -10.86
C ARG A 167 6.94 15.87 -12.34
N SER A 168 7.23 14.91 -13.20
CA SER A 168 7.28 15.12 -14.66
C SER A 168 5.93 15.64 -15.18
N THR A 169 4.82 15.01 -14.78
CA THR A 169 3.48 15.44 -15.22
C THR A 169 3.15 16.86 -14.73
N MET A 170 3.55 17.23 -13.52
CA MET A 170 3.40 18.59 -13.01
C MET A 170 4.26 19.59 -13.79
N ASN A 171 5.51 19.24 -14.11
CA ASN A 171 6.38 20.09 -14.93
C ASN A 171 5.82 20.29 -16.33
N ASP A 172 5.27 19.25 -16.96
CA ASP A 172 4.61 19.35 -18.27
C ASP A 172 3.44 20.34 -18.22
N MET A 173 2.60 20.25 -17.19
CA MET A 173 1.49 21.19 -16.97
C MET A 173 1.99 22.61 -16.73
N GLU A 174 2.99 22.81 -15.86
CA GLU A 174 3.56 24.12 -15.57
C GLU A 174 4.16 24.79 -16.81
N ASN A 175 4.84 24.02 -17.66
CA ASN A 175 5.44 24.54 -18.89
C ASN A 175 4.37 25.08 -19.85
N ILE A 176 3.20 24.45 -19.90
CA ILE A 176 2.07 24.93 -20.70
C ILE A 176 1.45 26.17 -20.04
N LEU A 177 1.15 26.09 -18.74
CA LEU A 177 0.48 27.15 -17.99
C LEU A 177 1.27 28.48 -18.01
N LYS A 178 2.60 28.40 -17.88
CA LYS A 178 3.49 29.57 -17.90
C LYS A 178 3.44 30.36 -19.21
N LYS A 179 3.06 29.74 -20.35
CA LYS A 179 2.89 30.45 -21.63
C LYS A 179 1.84 31.56 -21.56
N GLN A 180 0.90 31.46 -20.62
CA GLN A 180 -0.13 32.45 -20.37
C GLN A 180 0.01 33.12 -18.99
N GLY A 181 1.19 33.03 -18.36
CA GLY A 181 1.42 33.59 -17.03
C GLY A 181 0.62 32.92 -15.91
N LYS A 182 0.16 31.68 -16.10
CA LYS A 182 -0.61 30.91 -15.12
C LYS A 182 0.26 29.89 -14.40
N THR A 183 -0.23 29.41 -13.26
CA THR A 183 0.39 28.41 -12.41
C THR A 183 -0.50 27.18 -12.23
N TRP A 184 0.08 26.10 -11.68
CA TRP A 184 -0.70 24.93 -11.28
C TRP A 184 -1.78 25.28 -10.25
N GLN A 185 -1.50 26.22 -9.34
CA GLN A 185 -2.47 26.64 -8.32
C GLN A 185 -3.71 27.27 -8.98
N ASP A 186 -3.51 28.12 -10.00
CA ASP A 186 -4.63 28.73 -10.75
C ASP A 186 -5.51 27.66 -11.43
N LEU A 187 -4.88 26.60 -11.93
CA LEU A 187 -5.58 25.48 -12.54
C LEU A 187 -6.40 24.68 -11.50
N ASP A 188 -5.84 24.45 -10.31
CA ASP A 188 -6.52 23.74 -9.22
C ASP A 188 -7.69 24.56 -8.65
N ASP A 189 -7.45 25.85 -8.38
CA ASP A 189 -8.45 26.79 -7.84
C ASP A 189 -9.63 26.99 -8.79
N SER A 190 -9.35 27.03 -10.10
CA SER A 190 -10.38 27.09 -11.14
C SER A 190 -11.13 25.76 -11.34
N LYS A 191 -10.74 24.70 -10.63
CA LYS A 191 -11.24 23.33 -10.82
C LYS A 191 -11.12 22.89 -12.28
N GLY A 192 -10.00 23.21 -12.91
CA GLY A 192 -9.72 22.90 -14.31
C GLY A 192 -10.35 23.85 -15.33
N LYS A 193 -11.25 24.77 -14.96
CA LYS A 193 -11.91 25.67 -15.93
C LYS A 193 -10.93 26.54 -16.72
N LEU A 194 -9.76 26.83 -16.13
CA LEU A 194 -8.66 27.53 -16.80
C LEU A 194 -8.22 26.87 -18.12
N ILE A 195 -8.48 25.57 -18.31
CA ILE A 195 -8.17 24.84 -19.55
C ILE A 195 -8.83 25.50 -20.78
N GLN A 196 -9.97 26.17 -20.62
CA GLN A 196 -10.68 26.84 -21.73
C GLN A 196 -9.90 28.01 -22.33
N GLU A 197 -8.99 28.60 -21.57
CA GLU A 197 -8.14 29.72 -22.02
C GLU A 197 -7.03 29.24 -22.97
N PHE A 198 -6.78 27.92 -23.05
CA PHE A 198 -5.80 27.31 -23.93
C PHE A 198 -6.46 26.80 -25.22
N THR A 199 -5.69 26.76 -26.32
CA THR A 199 -6.15 26.26 -27.62
C THR A 199 -5.12 25.33 -28.27
N GLY A 200 -5.53 24.61 -29.32
CA GLY A 200 -4.64 23.73 -30.09
C GLY A 200 -3.93 22.66 -29.24
N GLU A 201 -2.66 22.41 -29.58
CA GLU A 201 -1.81 21.39 -28.95
C GLU A 201 -1.60 21.63 -27.45
N ASP A 202 -1.54 22.89 -27.03
CA ASP A 202 -1.37 23.24 -25.61
C ASP A 202 -2.58 22.81 -24.79
N ARG A 203 -3.80 23.04 -25.30
CA ARG A 203 -5.02 22.55 -24.65
C ARG A 203 -5.04 21.04 -24.57
N GLU A 204 -4.73 20.36 -25.67
CA GLU A 204 -4.74 18.90 -25.71
C GLU A 204 -3.72 18.28 -24.76
N SER A 205 -2.50 18.82 -24.74
CA SER A 205 -1.44 18.40 -23.83
C SER A 205 -1.79 18.66 -22.36
N LEU A 206 -2.42 19.80 -22.05
CA LEU A 206 -2.88 20.11 -20.70
C LEU A 206 -3.97 19.14 -20.24
N VAL A 207 -4.98 18.86 -21.07
CA VAL A 207 -6.03 17.88 -20.80
C VAL A 207 -5.44 16.48 -20.55
N ARG A 208 -4.50 16.03 -21.39
CA ARG A 208 -3.82 14.73 -21.22
C ARG A 208 -3.07 14.68 -19.88
N SER A 209 -2.35 15.74 -19.53
CA SER A 209 -1.55 15.83 -18.31
C SER A 209 -2.42 15.84 -17.04
N VAL A 210 -3.52 16.59 -17.05
CA VAL A 210 -4.49 16.61 -15.94
C VAL A 210 -5.12 15.23 -15.72
N ARG A 211 -5.52 14.54 -16.79
CA ARG A 211 -6.05 13.17 -16.71
C ARG A 211 -5.02 12.20 -16.13
N LYS A 212 -3.76 12.31 -16.58
CA LYS A 212 -2.65 11.49 -16.08
C LYS A 212 -2.37 11.75 -14.61
N TYR A 213 -2.40 13.02 -14.19
CA TYR A 213 -2.19 13.43 -12.81
C TYR A 213 -3.25 12.86 -11.86
N ALA A 214 -4.54 12.90 -12.23
CA ALA A 214 -5.61 12.27 -11.46
C ALA A 214 -5.41 10.75 -11.28
N GLY A 215 -4.94 10.07 -12.34
CA GLY A 215 -4.53 8.67 -12.27
C GLY A 215 -3.40 8.43 -11.27
N ILE A 216 -2.36 9.24 -11.32
CA ILE A 216 -1.21 9.17 -10.41
C ILE A 216 -1.63 9.39 -8.96
N GLN A 217 -2.47 10.39 -8.68
CA GLN A 217 -2.97 10.65 -7.33
C GLN A 217 -3.76 9.46 -6.76
N GLN A 218 -4.60 8.82 -7.58
CA GLN A 218 -5.36 7.67 -7.11
C GLN A 218 -4.45 6.47 -6.82
N MET A 219 -3.42 6.24 -7.65
CA MET A 219 -2.40 5.22 -7.36
C MET A 219 -1.64 5.53 -6.06
N GLN A 220 -1.28 6.80 -5.82
CA GLN A 220 -0.60 7.21 -4.58
C GLN A 220 -1.44 6.90 -3.35
N ARG A 221 -2.74 7.18 -3.37
CA ARG A 221 -3.66 6.88 -2.25
C ARG A 221 -3.69 5.39 -1.90
N VAL A 222 -3.77 4.53 -2.91
CA VAL A 222 -3.74 3.06 -2.72
C VAL A 222 -2.43 2.62 -2.06
N VAL A 223 -1.30 3.06 -2.62
CA VAL A 223 0.04 2.71 -2.11
C VAL A 223 0.23 3.20 -0.68
N GLU A 224 -0.15 4.45 -0.40
CA GLU A 224 0.00 5.04 0.94
C GLU A 224 -0.87 4.34 1.99
N ALA A 225 -2.07 3.87 1.63
CA ALA A 225 -2.93 3.13 2.54
C ALA A 225 -2.34 1.77 2.93
N GLU A 226 -1.80 1.03 1.95
CA GLU A 226 -1.16 -0.26 2.20
C GLU A 226 0.15 -0.11 2.98
N TYR A 227 0.96 0.91 2.66
CA TYR A 227 2.17 1.24 3.43
C TYR A 227 1.84 1.59 4.87
N LYS A 228 0.82 2.44 5.08
CA LYS A 228 0.38 2.85 6.42
C LYS A 228 0.01 1.64 7.25
N THR A 229 -0.82 0.76 6.69
CA THR A 229 -1.29 -0.45 7.38
C THR A 229 -0.12 -1.33 7.81
N ALA A 230 0.77 -1.69 6.88
CA ALA A 230 1.90 -2.55 7.19
C ALA A 230 2.88 -1.94 8.21
N ILE A 231 3.12 -0.62 8.11
CA ILE A 231 4.09 0.08 8.98
C ILE A 231 3.51 0.27 10.39
N GLU A 232 2.29 0.77 10.53
CA GLU A 232 1.66 0.99 11.84
C GLU A 232 1.36 -0.34 12.55
N SER A 233 1.06 -1.42 11.82
CA SER A 233 0.89 -2.74 12.43
C SER A 233 2.21 -3.36 12.93
N THR A 234 3.33 -2.99 12.30
CA THR A 234 4.66 -3.50 12.65
C THR A 234 5.33 -2.66 13.74
N PHE A 235 5.09 -1.35 13.75
CA PHE A 235 5.71 -0.38 14.65
C PHE A 235 4.63 0.44 15.37
N LYS A 236 4.26 0.03 16.58
CA LYS A 236 3.11 0.62 17.29
C LYS A 236 3.21 2.11 17.57
N GLU A 237 4.42 2.64 17.76
CA GLU A 237 4.65 4.02 18.19
C GLU A 237 5.06 4.96 17.05
N VAL A 238 5.04 4.48 15.80
CA VAL A 238 5.54 5.22 14.65
C VAL A 238 4.76 6.51 14.39
N ASP A 239 5.47 7.63 14.21
CA ASP A 239 4.89 8.82 13.59
C ASP A 239 4.91 8.66 12.06
N TYR A 240 3.89 7.99 11.54
CA TYR A 240 3.76 7.74 10.10
C TYR A 240 3.75 9.03 9.24
N LYS A 241 3.32 10.16 9.82
CA LYS A 241 3.26 11.44 9.11
C LYS A 241 4.64 12.07 8.93
N ALA A 242 5.57 11.79 9.85
CA ALA A 242 6.96 12.25 9.75
C ALA A 242 7.75 11.52 8.65
N LEU A 243 7.30 10.32 8.23
CA LEU A 243 7.95 9.55 7.17
C LEU A 243 7.67 10.14 5.78
N ASN A 244 8.72 10.34 4.99
CA ASN A 244 8.58 10.64 3.58
C ASN A 244 8.25 9.36 2.76
N LEU A 245 7.81 9.54 1.51
CA LEU A 245 7.35 8.41 0.68
C LEU A 245 8.42 7.34 0.41
N ILE A 246 9.69 7.74 0.28
CA ILE A 246 10.80 6.81 0.02
C ILE A 246 11.10 6.00 1.29
N GLU A 247 11.04 6.61 2.46
CA GLU A 247 11.18 5.92 3.76
C GLU A 247 10.06 4.92 3.97
N LYS A 248 8.81 5.29 3.64
CA LYS A 248 7.65 4.39 3.70
C LYS A 248 7.83 3.18 2.80
N GLU A 249 8.27 3.39 1.55
CA GLU A 249 8.59 2.28 0.64
C GLU A 249 9.68 1.37 1.19
N ARG A 250 10.74 1.95 1.75
CA ARG A 250 11.84 1.15 2.30
C ARG A 250 11.42 0.31 3.51
N LEU A 251 10.64 0.89 4.42
CA LEU A 251 10.07 0.16 5.56
C LEU A 251 9.12 -0.93 5.07
N TYR A 252 8.22 -0.64 4.13
CA TYR A 252 7.31 -1.62 3.55
C TYR A 252 8.06 -2.81 2.91
N ASN A 253 9.10 -2.53 2.13
CA ASN A 253 9.91 -3.58 1.50
C ASN A 253 10.67 -4.41 2.54
N LEU A 254 11.22 -3.76 3.56
CA LEU A 254 11.89 -4.45 4.67
C LEU A 254 10.92 -5.37 5.42
N ILE A 255 9.71 -4.89 5.72
CA ILE A 255 8.66 -5.68 6.37
C ILE A 255 8.33 -6.90 5.52
N ASN A 256 8.04 -6.72 4.23
CA ASN A 256 7.71 -7.85 3.37
C ASN A 256 8.85 -8.85 3.16
N TYR A 257 10.11 -8.41 3.28
CA TYR A 257 11.27 -9.28 3.13
C TYR A 257 11.59 -10.06 4.41
N TYR A 258 11.71 -9.38 5.56
CA TYR A 258 12.17 -9.98 6.82
C TYR A 258 11.05 -10.36 7.79
N ASN A 259 9.88 -9.74 7.66
CA ASN A 259 8.77 -9.88 8.60
C ASN A 259 7.40 -9.93 7.87
N PRO A 260 7.21 -10.85 6.90
CA PRO A 260 5.97 -10.91 6.12
C PRO A 260 4.73 -11.15 6.99
N LYS A 261 4.91 -11.80 8.15
CA LYS A 261 3.84 -12.01 9.15
C LYS A 261 3.45 -10.75 9.93
N ARG A 262 4.08 -9.59 9.65
CA ARG A 262 3.84 -8.29 10.29
C ARG A 262 3.84 -8.38 11.82
N LYS A 263 4.78 -9.14 12.39
CA LYS A 263 4.97 -9.16 13.84
C LYS A 263 5.47 -7.80 14.31
N GLU A 264 5.10 -7.41 15.51
CA GLU A 264 5.65 -6.18 16.09
C GLU A 264 7.19 -6.27 16.19
N LEU A 265 7.88 -5.23 15.73
CA LEU A 265 9.33 -5.13 15.81
C LEU A 265 9.73 -4.11 16.87
N SER A 266 10.54 -4.55 17.85
CA SER A 266 11.15 -3.70 18.86
C SER A 266 12.51 -3.17 18.39
N GLU A 267 13.06 -2.19 19.11
CA GLU A 267 14.41 -1.68 18.86
C GLU A 267 15.46 -2.80 18.84
N ALA A 268 15.34 -3.79 19.74
CA ALA A 268 16.24 -4.95 19.78
C ALA A 268 16.18 -5.78 18.48
N HIS A 269 14.99 -5.98 17.90
CA HIS A 269 14.85 -6.65 16.61
C HIS A 269 15.55 -5.86 15.50
N ILE A 270 15.41 -4.53 15.50
CA ILE A 270 16.07 -3.67 14.51
C ILE A 270 17.59 -3.72 14.63
N LYS A 271 18.12 -3.71 15.86
CA LYS A 271 19.55 -3.84 16.12
C LYS A 271 20.13 -5.14 15.55
N VAL A 272 19.41 -6.26 15.71
CA VAL A 272 19.81 -7.53 15.10
C VAL A 272 19.83 -7.42 13.57
N LEU A 273 18.79 -6.82 12.96
CA LEU A 273 18.70 -6.62 11.51
C LEU A 273 19.80 -5.70 10.95
N THR A 274 20.30 -4.72 11.71
CA THR A 274 21.36 -3.80 11.27
C THR A 274 22.76 -4.39 11.47
N GLU A 275 23.00 -5.10 12.57
CA GLU A 275 24.30 -5.70 12.87
C GLU A 275 24.59 -6.91 11.98
N LYS A 276 23.63 -7.84 11.90
CA LYS A 276 23.72 -9.10 11.18
C LYS A 276 22.36 -9.49 10.61
N PRO A 277 21.95 -8.88 9.47
CA PRO A 277 20.72 -9.27 8.79
C PRO A 277 20.68 -10.80 8.56
N PRO A 278 19.55 -11.46 8.87
CA PRO A 278 19.42 -12.91 8.69
C PRO A 278 19.42 -13.25 7.19
N ARG A 279 19.86 -14.46 6.88
CA ARG A 279 19.75 -15.03 5.53
C ARG A 279 18.35 -15.61 5.36
N MET A 280 17.57 -15.08 4.44
CA MET A 280 16.18 -15.48 4.20
C MET A 280 16.04 -16.65 3.23
N PHE A 281 16.99 -16.83 2.32
CA PHE A 281 16.92 -17.83 1.25
C PHE A 281 18.17 -18.71 1.19
N SER A 282 17.99 -19.98 0.83
CA SER A 282 19.11 -20.91 0.62
C SER A 282 19.92 -20.55 -0.65
N THR A 283 21.09 -21.17 -0.84
CA THR A 283 21.89 -20.97 -2.05
C THR A 283 21.12 -21.40 -3.30
N ASN A 284 20.34 -22.48 -3.20
CA ASN A 284 19.51 -22.97 -4.31
C ASN A 284 18.38 -21.98 -4.63
N ASP A 285 17.72 -21.43 -3.61
CA ASP A 285 16.70 -20.39 -3.79
C ASP A 285 17.31 -19.14 -4.44
N HIS A 286 18.51 -18.73 -4.02
CA HIS A 286 19.22 -17.60 -4.62
C HIS A 286 19.52 -17.84 -6.10
N VAL A 287 20.07 -19.01 -6.45
CA VAL A 287 20.36 -19.38 -7.84
C VAL A 287 19.08 -19.38 -8.67
N GLN A 288 18.00 -20.00 -8.18
CA GLN A 288 16.73 -20.05 -8.90
C GLN A 288 16.15 -18.65 -9.09
N GLY A 289 16.10 -17.83 -8.04
CA GLY A 289 15.56 -16.47 -8.14
C GLY A 289 16.40 -15.57 -9.05
N LEU A 290 17.73 -15.69 -9.04
CA LEU A 290 18.59 -14.96 -9.97
C LEU A 290 18.37 -15.39 -11.43
N LYS A 291 18.17 -16.69 -11.69
CA LYS A 291 17.80 -17.19 -13.04
C LYS A 291 16.48 -16.62 -13.53
N VAL A 292 15.48 -16.54 -12.65
CA VAL A 292 14.20 -15.89 -12.97
C VAL A 292 14.41 -14.41 -13.31
N LEU A 293 15.16 -13.68 -12.48
CA LEU A 293 15.46 -12.25 -12.70
C LEU A 293 16.34 -11.99 -13.93
N ALA A 294 17.15 -12.97 -14.33
CA ALA A 294 17.93 -12.96 -15.55
C ALA A 294 17.13 -13.36 -16.80
N GLY A 295 15.86 -13.73 -16.67
CA GLY A 295 15.00 -14.20 -17.76
C GLY A 295 15.36 -15.60 -18.27
N GLN A 296 16.12 -16.37 -17.50
CA GLN A 296 16.54 -17.73 -17.83
C GLN A 296 15.54 -18.80 -17.36
N GLU A 297 14.63 -18.44 -16.45
CA GLU A 297 13.63 -19.34 -15.89
C GLU A 297 12.29 -18.60 -15.69
N ASN A 298 11.17 -19.31 -15.81
CA ASN A 298 9.86 -18.75 -15.53
C ASN A 298 9.58 -18.77 -14.02
N ILE A 299 9.06 -17.66 -13.48
CA ILE A 299 8.63 -17.54 -12.08
C ILE A 299 7.60 -18.60 -11.66
N ASP A 300 6.87 -19.19 -12.60
CA ASP A 300 5.92 -20.28 -12.33
C ASP A 300 6.60 -21.59 -11.94
N ASN A 301 7.90 -21.75 -12.25
CA ASN A 301 8.69 -22.91 -11.84
C ASN A 301 9.27 -22.77 -10.42
N VAL A 302 9.12 -21.60 -9.78
CA VAL A 302 9.58 -21.37 -8.41
C VAL A 302 8.63 -22.04 -7.42
N THR A 303 9.11 -23.10 -6.77
CA THR A 303 8.33 -23.88 -5.78
C THR A 303 8.29 -23.21 -4.41
N ASN A 304 9.35 -22.49 -4.05
CA ASN A 304 9.40 -21.73 -2.80
C ASN A 304 8.48 -20.52 -2.88
N LYS A 305 7.32 -20.58 -2.21
CA LYS A 305 6.31 -19.50 -2.22
C LYS A 305 6.88 -18.17 -1.71
N SER A 306 7.67 -18.19 -0.64
CA SER A 306 8.30 -16.98 -0.09
C SER A 306 9.24 -16.33 -1.10
N LEU A 307 10.00 -17.14 -1.87
CA LEU A 307 10.83 -16.64 -2.95
C LEU A 307 9.96 -16.02 -4.05
N LYS A 308 8.89 -16.72 -4.47
CA LYS A 308 7.95 -16.20 -5.47
C LYS A 308 7.39 -14.82 -5.08
N ARG A 309 6.95 -14.66 -3.82
CA ARG A 309 6.47 -13.37 -3.25
C ARG A 309 7.52 -12.25 -3.33
N VAL A 310 8.78 -12.57 -3.01
CA VAL A 310 9.89 -11.61 -3.07
C VAL A 310 10.23 -11.21 -4.50
N LEU A 311 10.10 -12.12 -5.47
CA LEU A 311 10.42 -11.85 -6.87
C LEU A 311 9.34 -11.05 -7.60
N VAL A 312 8.06 -11.15 -7.19
CA VAL A 312 6.97 -10.37 -7.78
C VAL A 312 6.90 -8.93 -7.27
N ASN A 313 7.52 -8.63 -6.13
CA ASN A 313 7.59 -7.28 -5.58
C ASN A 313 8.96 -6.65 -5.90
N GLY A 314 8.96 -5.66 -6.81
CA GLY A 314 10.19 -5.00 -7.26
C GLY A 314 11.03 -4.39 -6.14
N GLY A 315 10.40 -3.96 -5.05
CA GLY A 315 11.10 -3.40 -3.90
C GLY A 315 11.89 -4.42 -3.08
N THR A 316 11.42 -5.67 -3.01
CA THR A 316 12.07 -6.77 -2.28
C THR A 316 13.16 -7.45 -3.11
N VAL A 317 13.10 -7.36 -4.44
CA VAL A 317 14.15 -7.88 -5.35
C VAL A 317 15.52 -7.28 -5.05
N GLN A 318 15.59 -6.00 -4.68
CA GLN A 318 16.86 -5.36 -4.33
C GLN A 318 17.51 -5.99 -3.09
N LEU A 319 16.71 -6.30 -2.06
CA LEU A 319 17.18 -6.99 -0.86
C LEU A 319 17.61 -8.43 -1.19
N PHE A 320 16.85 -9.12 -2.03
CA PHE A 320 17.17 -10.47 -2.51
C PHE A 320 18.50 -10.54 -3.25
N ILE A 321 18.72 -9.71 -4.27
CA ILE A 321 19.99 -9.69 -5.02
C ILE A 321 21.14 -9.31 -4.07
N GLY A 322 20.92 -8.36 -3.17
CA GLY A 322 21.92 -7.98 -2.17
C GLY A 322 22.27 -9.09 -1.19
N GLU A 323 21.31 -9.92 -0.78
CA GLU A 323 21.55 -11.10 0.05
C GLU A 323 22.35 -12.16 -0.73
N ALA A 324 21.91 -12.49 -1.95
CA ALA A 324 22.56 -13.44 -2.83
C ALA A 324 24.00 -13.03 -3.16
N SER A 325 24.28 -11.73 -3.31
CA SER A 325 25.62 -11.21 -3.59
C SER A 325 26.63 -11.46 -2.45
N ASN A 326 26.16 -11.79 -1.24
CA ASN A 326 27.05 -12.18 -0.13
C ASN A 326 27.34 -13.68 -0.11
N ASP A 327 26.65 -14.49 -0.92
CA ASP A 327 26.89 -15.92 -1.03
C ASP A 327 28.00 -16.20 -2.06
N LYS A 328 29.17 -16.58 -1.56
CA LYS A 328 30.37 -16.88 -2.38
C LYS A 328 30.20 -18.08 -3.30
N ALA A 329 29.19 -18.93 -3.08
CA ALA A 329 28.90 -20.07 -3.94
C ALA A 329 28.15 -19.69 -5.22
N ILE A 330 27.67 -18.45 -5.32
CA ILE A 330 26.89 -17.98 -6.46
C ILE A 330 27.82 -17.35 -7.50
N PRO A 331 27.70 -17.74 -8.79
CA PRO A 331 28.47 -17.13 -9.87
C PRO A 331 28.19 -15.63 -10.01
N GLN A 332 29.25 -14.82 -10.07
CA GLN A 332 29.14 -13.35 -10.15
C GLN A 332 28.49 -12.89 -11.47
N ASP A 333 28.72 -13.61 -12.56
CA ASP A 333 28.10 -13.36 -13.86
C ASP A 333 26.57 -13.49 -13.80
N LEU A 334 26.06 -14.49 -13.08
CA LEU A 334 24.61 -14.65 -12.86
C LEU A 334 24.03 -13.47 -12.06
N ILE A 335 24.75 -13.01 -11.03
CA ILE A 335 24.35 -11.83 -10.24
C ILE A 335 24.30 -10.58 -11.12
N GLU A 336 25.35 -10.33 -11.91
CA GLU A 336 25.41 -9.17 -12.80
C GLU A 336 24.35 -9.23 -13.91
N GLN A 337 24.12 -10.41 -14.48
CA GLN A 337 23.05 -10.59 -15.48
C GLN A 337 21.67 -10.33 -14.86
N ALA A 338 21.40 -10.85 -13.66
CA ALA A 338 20.14 -10.59 -12.96
C ALA A 338 19.97 -9.09 -12.66
N LYS A 339 21.01 -8.37 -12.23
CA LYS A 339 20.98 -6.91 -12.04
C LYS A 339 20.68 -6.17 -13.35
N GLN A 340 21.35 -6.56 -14.44
CA GLN A 340 21.16 -5.93 -15.74
C GLN A 340 19.78 -6.21 -16.33
N VAL A 341 19.31 -7.45 -16.31
CA VAL A 341 18.02 -7.84 -16.88
C VAL A 341 16.87 -7.31 -16.05
N SER A 342 16.90 -7.42 -14.72
CA SER A 342 15.86 -6.82 -13.87
C SER A 342 15.79 -5.29 -14.06
N GLY A 343 16.93 -4.61 -14.16
CA GLY A 343 17.00 -3.20 -14.53
C GLY A 343 16.48 -2.91 -15.95
N ASN A 344 16.77 -3.77 -16.92
CA ASN A 344 16.38 -3.59 -18.33
C ASN A 344 14.93 -4.00 -18.63
N GLU A 345 14.37 -5.01 -17.97
CA GLU A 345 12.95 -5.38 -18.04
C GLU A 345 12.08 -4.28 -17.44
N TRP A 346 12.52 -3.69 -16.31
CA TRP A 346 11.94 -2.48 -15.78
C TRP A 346 11.97 -1.35 -16.85
N LEU A 347 13.10 -1.16 -17.54
CA LEU A 347 13.22 -0.21 -18.66
C LEU A 347 12.40 -0.58 -19.91
N LYS A 348 12.11 -1.87 -20.16
CA LYS A 348 11.27 -2.32 -21.28
C LYS A 348 9.79 -2.08 -20.97
N ARG A 349 9.35 -2.31 -19.72
CA ARG A 349 8.02 -1.87 -19.24
C ARG A 349 7.88 -0.34 -19.35
N GLU A 350 8.97 0.41 -19.15
CA GLU A 350 9.01 1.86 -19.41
C GLU A 350 9.06 2.25 -20.90
N ARG A 351 9.82 1.56 -21.77
CA ARG A 351 9.87 1.90 -23.20
C ARG A 351 8.55 1.65 -23.92
N TYR A 352 7.89 0.54 -23.62
CA TYR A 352 6.50 0.31 -24.05
C TYR A 352 5.55 1.42 -23.55
N THR A 353 5.87 2.03 -22.41
CA THR A 353 5.14 3.16 -21.81
C THR A 353 5.45 4.50 -22.49
N ARG A 354 6.71 4.75 -22.87
CA ARG A 354 7.15 5.93 -23.61
C ARG A 354 6.48 6.02 -24.97
N ASP A 355 6.45 4.90 -25.70
CA ASP A 355 5.97 4.85 -27.08
C ASP A 355 4.44 4.92 -27.19
N ARG A 356 3.68 4.76 -26.08
CA ARG A 356 2.20 4.83 -26.07
C ARG A 356 1.61 5.99 -25.24
N VAL A 357 2.35 6.59 -24.32
CA VAL A 357 1.82 7.60 -23.38
C VAL A 357 2.70 8.86 -23.21
N GLY A 358 3.90 8.89 -23.80
CA GLY A 358 4.78 10.06 -23.76
C GLY A 358 5.49 10.28 -22.42
N GLY A 359 6.68 10.88 -22.48
CA GLY A 359 7.54 11.25 -21.35
C GLY A 359 8.83 10.43 -21.28
N ASP A 360 9.93 11.11 -20.97
CA ASP A 360 11.26 10.51 -20.76
C ASP A 360 11.40 10.21 -19.26
N TYR A 361 11.14 8.96 -18.88
CA TYR A 361 11.22 8.51 -17.50
C TYR A 361 12.63 7.98 -17.25
N GLY A 362 13.37 8.70 -16.40
CA GLY A 362 14.74 8.35 -16.08
C GLY A 362 14.84 7.00 -15.37
N ARG A 363 15.90 6.24 -15.68
CA ARG A 363 16.21 4.94 -15.08
C ARG A 363 16.03 4.99 -13.56
N MET A 364 15.25 4.08 -12.98
CA MET A 364 15.47 3.68 -11.60
C MET A 364 16.86 3.06 -11.57
N GLN A 365 17.86 3.85 -11.20
CA GLN A 365 19.19 3.32 -10.96
C GLN A 365 19.06 2.35 -9.80
N TYR A 366 19.21 1.06 -10.11
CA TYR A 366 19.46 0.04 -9.10
C TYR A 366 20.64 0.53 -8.25
N GLU A 367 20.38 0.97 -7.02
CA GLU A 367 21.44 1.32 -6.09
C GLU A 367 21.96 0.02 -5.49
N GLU A 368 23.15 -0.39 -5.90
CA GLU A 368 23.76 -1.59 -5.36
C GLU A 368 23.87 -1.50 -3.82
N THR A 369 23.20 -2.43 -3.16
CA THR A 369 23.12 -2.48 -1.71
C THR A 369 23.07 -3.92 -1.24
N THR A 370 23.76 -4.19 -0.13
CA THR A 370 23.57 -5.40 0.66
C THR A 370 22.44 -5.16 1.66
N PRO A 371 21.81 -6.22 2.21
CA PRO A 371 20.94 -6.15 3.37
C PRO A 371 21.45 -5.24 4.48
N LYS A 372 22.71 -5.42 4.88
CA LYS A 372 23.33 -4.64 5.95
C LYS A 372 23.44 -3.15 5.60
N LYS A 373 23.85 -2.83 4.37
CA LYS A 373 23.91 -1.44 3.90
C LYS A 373 22.51 -0.83 3.79
N TYR A 374 21.51 -1.62 3.41
CA TYR A 374 20.12 -1.19 3.33
C TYR A 374 19.56 -0.84 4.71
N THR A 375 19.69 -1.76 5.68
CA THR A 375 19.19 -1.57 7.04
C THR A 375 19.92 -0.43 7.74
N ASN A 376 21.25 -0.31 7.60
CA ASN A 376 22.01 0.81 8.18
C ASN A 376 21.66 2.18 7.57
N LYS A 377 21.32 2.24 6.28
CA LYS A 377 20.83 3.48 5.66
C LYS A 377 19.41 3.83 6.09
N LEU A 378 18.58 2.84 6.39
CA LEU A 378 17.19 3.04 6.79
C LEU A 378 17.10 3.44 8.27
N PHE A 379 17.67 2.64 9.16
CA PHE A 379 17.56 2.80 10.61
C PHE A 379 18.65 3.72 11.18
N THR A 380 18.63 4.98 10.74
CA THR A 380 19.39 6.06 11.37
C THR A 380 18.78 6.46 12.72
N GLY A 381 19.50 7.20 13.55
CA GLY A 381 18.94 7.71 14.82
C GLY A 381 17.65 8.54 14.62
N ALA A 382 17.56 9.31 13.53
CA ALA A 382 16.35 10.05 13.17
C ALA A 382 15.18 9.11 12.84
N MET A 383 15.42 8.04 12.08
CA MET A 383 14.40 7.04 11.77
C MET A 383 13.96 6.29 13.03
N MET A 384 14.89 5.92 13.90
CA MET A 384 14.58 5.26 15.18
C MET A 384 13.69 6.12 16.07
N ASN A 385 13.95 7.44 16.12
CA ASN A 385 13.10 8.39 16.83
C ASN A 385 11.69 8.48 16.21
N ILE A 386 11.56 8.40 14.88
CA ILE A 386 10.24 8.41 14.21
C ILE A 386 9.47 7.12 14.52
N ILE A 387 10.14 5.97 14.52
CA ILE A 387 9.52 4.64 14.65
C ILE A 387 9.15 4.30 16.10
N TYR A 388 9.99 4.68 17.08
CA TYR A 388 9.82 4.34 18.49
C TYR A 388 9.57 5.55 19.40
N ASN A 389 9.37 6.74 18.82
CA ASN A 389 9.06 7.97 19.54
C ASN A 389 9.99 8.23 20.75
N LEU A 390 11.27 7.85 20.63
CA LEU A 390 12.20 7.72 21.76
C LEU A 390 12.34 9.02 22.56
N SER A 391 12.30 10.17 21.89
CA SER A 391 12.36 11.50 22.53
C SER A 391 11.12 11.86 23.35
N ARG A 392 9.95 11.28 23.02
CA ARG A 392 8.69 11.49 23.76
C ARG A 392 8.58 10.52 24.94
N ASN A 393 9.07 9.29 24.78
CA ASN A 393 9.16 8.31 25.86
C ASN A 393 10.17 8.75 26.94
N GLN A 394 11.33 9.28 26.55
CA GLN A 394 12.28 9.89 27.49
C GLN A 394 11.68 11.07 28.26
N LYS A 395 10.88 11.92 27.59
CA LYS A 395 10.17 13.03 28.24
C LYS A 395 9.14 12.51 29.25
N ASN A 396 8.31 11.56 28.85
CA ASN A 396 7.29 10.97 29.72
C ASN A 396 7.92 10.27 30.93
N GLU A 397 9.01 9.52 30.76
CA GLU A 397 9.75 8.90 31.87
C GLU A 397 10.35 9.96 32.81
N SER A 398 10.97 11.01 32.26
CA SER A 398 11.52 12.10 33.08
C SER A 398 10.45 12.89 33.83
N GLU A 399 9.27 13.09 33.24
CA GLU A 399 8.11 13.72 33.89
C GLU A 399 7.53 12.82 34.97
N LEU A 400 7.45 11.50 34.72
CA LEU A 400 6.99 10.52 35.72
C LEU A 400 7.95 10.42 36.91
N GLU A 401 9.26 10.40 36.64
CA GLU A 401 10.30 10.45 37.68
C GLU A 401 10.22 11.74 38.48
N HIS A 402 10.05 12.88 37.81
CA HIS A 402 9.90 14.17 38.47
C HIS A 402 8.65 14.21 39.37
N ASP A 403 7.52 13.66 38.92
CA ASP A 403 6.29 13.55 39.71
C ASP A 403 6.42 12.58 40.89
N MET A 404 7.10 11.44 40.70
CA MET A 404 7.39 10.49 41.77
C MET A 404 8.32 11.11 42.82
N GLN A 405 9.36 11.83 42.40
CA GLN A 405 10.25 12.56 43.32
C GLN A 405 9.51 13.70 44.04
N ALA A 406 8.62 14.43 43.36
CA ALA A 406 7.80 15.46 43.98
C ALA A 406 6.83 14.90 45.04
N LYS A 407 6.21 13.73 44.77
CA LYS A 407 5.36 13.01 45.72
C LYS A 407 6.16 12.48 46.92
N SER A 408 7.33 11.91 46.69
CA SER A 408 8.25 11.45 47.75
C SER A 408 8.72 12.61 48.65
N ARG A 409 9.08 13.77 48.07
CA ARG A 409 9.42 14.99 48.83
C ARG A 409 8.26 15.52 49.67
N ARG A 410 7.01 15.40 49.18
CA ARG A 410 5.80 15.78 49.94
C ARG A 410 5.53 14.82 51.12
N GLN A 411 5.73 13.51 50.94
CA GLN A 411 5.60 12.53 52.02
C GLN A 411 6.69 12.69 53.09
N ASN A 412 7.93 12.99 52.70
CA ASN A 412 9.01 13.22 53.66
C ASN A 412 8.80 14.52 54.47
N ARG A 413 8.22 15.58 53.86
CA ARG A 413 7.85 16.80 54.58
C ARG A 413 6.67 16.60 55.54
N SER A 414 5.68 15.76 55.18
CA SER A 414 4.56 15.47 56.10
C SER A 414 4.99 14.60 57.29
N GLN A 415 5.96 13.71 57.11
CA GLN A 415 6.55 12.94 58.21
C GLN A 415 7.40 13.82 59.15
N GLN A 416 8.17 14.78 58.64
CA GLN A 416 8.90 15.73 59.49
C GLN A 416 8.00 16.66 60.31
N HIS A 417 6.81 17.02 59.80
CA HIS A 417 5.83 17.78 60.59
C HIS A 417 5.09 16.95 61.64
N SER A 418 5.04 15.62 61.50
CA SER A 418 4.42 14.73 62.49
C SER A 418 5.30 14.50 63.72
N TYR A 419 6.63 14.65 63.61
CA TYR A 419 7.57 14.51 64.73
C TYR A 419 7.88 15.84 65.45
N GLY A 420 7.33 16.97 65.00
CA GLY A 420 7.55 18.30 65.58
C GLY A 420 6.41 18.86 66.45
N ARG A 421 5.30 18.13 66.61
CA ARG A 421 4.22 18.44 67.57
C ARG A 421 4.18 17.36 68.64
N GLY A 422 5.18 17.37 69.50
CA GLY A 422 5.35 16.39 70.56
C GLY A 422 6.50 16.76 71.47
N MET A 423 6.60 18.05 71.84
CA MET A 423 7.20 18.54 73.09
C MET A 423 6.52 19.84 73.48
#